data_AF-A0A2M7ZAM7-F1
#
_entry.id   AF-A0A2M7ZAM7-F1
#
_cell.length_a   1.000
_cell.length_b   1.000
_cell.length_c   1.000
_cell.angle_alpha   90.00
_cell.angle_beta   90.00
_cell.angle_gamma   90.00
#
_symmetry.space_group_name_H-M   'P 1'
#
loop_
_entity.id
_entity.type
_entity.pdbx_description
1 polymer ?
#
loop_
_entity_poly.entity_id
_entity_poly.type
_entity_poly.pdbx_seq_one_letter_code
_entity_poly.pdbx_strand_id
1 'polypeptide(L)'
;MVEFKYSKISRLIYRWINIPASVLLVIYLLFSFAMIFEKPIYILPFLINLIVLIVINRFFFMSYKYFPFNIKADNEKIICSEFLDKSKTVTIYHKDISEIKGGIFSGNLSRPIYIIDEKNNKKIGFHAHLKDSNKLLTIILSNVDKSLYDSLLQKMQIQKDEFHSKLKNKKRRKKIN
;
A
#
# COMPACT_ATOMS: atom_id res chain seq x y z
N MET A 1 -7.09 5.79 -24.13
CA MET A 1 -6.59 5.79 -22.73
C MET A 1 -7.70 5.28 -21.82
N VAL A 2 -7.42 4.28 -20.99
CA VAL A 2 -8.40 3.68 -20.07
C VAL A 2 -8.29 4.35 -18.70
N GLU A 3 -9.42 4.67 -18.08
CA GLU A 3 -9.47 5.36 -16.79
C GLU A 3 -9.90 4.40 -15.66
N PHE A 4 -9.20 4.48 -14.54
CA PHE A 4 -9.39 3.67 -13.35
C PHE A 4 -9.61 4.59 -12.15
N LYS A 5 -10.75 4.41 -11.48
CA LYS A 5 -11.18 5.25 -10.36
C LYS A 5 -11.56 4.39 -9.17
N TYR A 6 -11.22 4.89 -7.98
CA TYR A 6 -11.77 4.35 -6.74
C TYR A 6 -13.26 4.68 -6.65
N SER A 7 -14.01 3.80 -5.97
CA SER A 7 -15.40 4.11 -5.61
C SER A 7 -15.46 5.39 -4.78
N LYS A 8 -16.59 6.11 -4.86
CA LYS A 8 -16.80 7.34 -4.06
C LYS A 8 -16.64 7.07 -2.56
N ILE A 9 -17.08 5.90 -2.10
CA ILE A 9 -16.98 5.46 -0.70
C ILE A 9 -15.53 5.22 -0.32
N SER A 10 -14.78 4.46 -1.12
CA SER A 10 -13.35 4.21 -0.87
C SER A 10 -12.57 5.53 -0.83
N ARG A 11 -12.86 6.44 -1.75
CA ARG A 11 -12.26 7.79 -1.78
C ARG A 11 -12.55 8.57 -0.50
N LEU A 12 -13.77 8.51 0.02
CA LEU A 12 -14.14 9.16 1.27
C LEU A 12 -13.39 8.56 2.46
N ILE A 13 -13.38 7.23 2.58
CA ILE A 13 -12.71 6.50 3.67
C ILE A 13 -11.22 6.86 3.69
N TYR A 14 -10.52 6.67 2.57
CA TYR A 14 -9.08 6.94 2.52
C TYR A 14 -8.74 8.40 2.82
N ARG A 15 -9.59 9.35 2.42
CA ARG A 15 -9.35 10.78 2.64
C ARG A 15 -9.62 11.20 4.09
N TRP A 16 -10.71 10.72 4.70
CA TRP A 16 -11.23 11.31 5.94
C TRP A 16 -11.10 10.44 7.18
N ILE A 17 -10.96 9.11 7.07
CA ILE A 17 -11.05 8.23 8.26
C ILE A 17 -9.89 8.41 9.26
N ASN A 18 -8.75 8.93 8.81
CA ASN A 18 -7.61 9.22 9.69
C ASN A 18 -7.94 10.32 10.72
N ILE A 19 -8.75 11.31 10.34
CA ILE A 19 -9.06 12.47 11.18
C ILE A 19 -9.83 12.07 12.44
N PRO A 20 -11.00 11.41 12.37
CA PRO A 20 -11.73 11.04 13.58
C PRO A 20 -10.95 10.04 14.44
N ALA A 21 -10.23 9.09 13.82
CA ALA A 21 -9.39 8.15 14.55
C ALA A 21 -8.27 8.85 15.32
N SER A 22 -7.57 9.80 14.67
CA SER A 22 -6.50 10.57 15.31
C SER A 22 -7.03 11.49 16.41
N VAL A 23 -8.18 12.15 16.20
CA VAL A 23 -8.80 13.01 17.23
C VAL A 23 -9.12 12.20 18.48
N LEU A 24 -9.76 11.04 18.31
CA LEU A 24 -10.10 10.15 19.43
C LEU A 24 -8.84 9.69 20.18
N LEU A 25 -7.81 9.24 19.45
CA LEU A 25 -6.54 8.83 20.04
C LEU A 25 -5.83 9.96 20.79
N VAL A 26 -5.84 11.18 20.25
CA VAL A 26 -5.26 12.37 20.90
C VAL A 26 -5.99 12.69 22.19
N ILE A 27 -7.34 12.62 22.20
CA ILE A 27 -8.13 12.81 23.42
C ILE A 27 -7.72 11.79 24.49
N TYR A 28 -7.67 10.50 24.14
CA TYR A 28 -7.23 9.45 25.08
C TYR A 28 -5.80 9.64 25.57
N LEU A 29 -4.92 10.14 24.71
CA LEU A 29 -3.53 10.42 25.03
C LEU A 29 -3.41 11.58 26.02
N LEU A 30 -4.19 12.65 25.84
CA LEU A 30 -4.27 13.77 26.78
C LEU A 30 -4.82 13.34 28.15
N PHE A 31 -5.89 12.56 28.19
CA PHE A 31 -6.43 12.02 29.44
C PHE A 31 -5.44 11.11 30.14
N SER A 32 -4.82 10.18 29.41
CA SER A 32 -3.81 9.28 29.97
C SER A 32 -2.63 10.08 30.52
N PHE A 33 -2.18 11.12 29.80
CA PHE A 33 -1.10 11.98 30.24
C PHE A 33 -1.42 12.73 31.54
N ALA A 34 -2.61 13.32 31.64
CA ALA A 34 -3.03 14.00 32.87
C ALA A 34 -3.07 13.04 34.07
N MET A 35 -3.53 11.80 33.86
CA MET A 35 -3.64 10.79 34.92
C MET A 35 -2.30 10.18 35.34
N ILE A 36 -1.22 10.32 34.57
CA ILE A 36 0.12 9.84 34.96
C ILE A 36 0.58 10.50 36.26
N PHE A 37 0.26 11.78 36.44
CA PHE A 37 0.64 12.53 37.64
C PHE A 37 -0.07 12.02 38.91
N GLU A 38 -1.26 11.42 38.77
CA GLU A 38 -1.98 10.82 39.89
C GLU A 38 -1.61 9.35 40.11
N LYS A 39 -1.54 8.57 39.03
CA LYS A 39 -1.24 7.14 39.08
C LYS A 39 -0.27 6.76 37.96
N PRO A 40 0.95 6.29 38.27
CA PRO A 40 1.95 5.97 37.25
C PRO A 40 1.55 4.79 36.35
N ILE A 41 0.52 4.01 36.72
CA ILE A 41 -0.02 2.94 35.87
C ILE A 41 -0.51 3.45 34.50
N TYR A 42 -0.88 4.73 34.38
CA TYR A 42 -1.32 5.34 33.13
C TYR A 42 -0.19 5.61 32.12
N ILE A 43 1.07 5.40 32.49
CA ILE A 43 2.20 5.49 31.55
C ILE A 43 2.04 4.47 30.42
N LEU A 44 1.58 3.25 30.74
CA LEU A 44 1.40 2.20 29.75
C LEU A 44 0.34 2.54 28.69
N PRO A 45 -0.92 2.90 29.04
CA PRO A 45 -1.91 3.30 28.04
C PRO A 45 -1.50 4.56 27.28
N PHE A 46 -0.78 5.50 27.90
CA PHE A 46 -0.21 6.65 27.18
C PHE A 46 0.76 6.21 26.08
N LEU A 47 1.73 5.34 26.40
CA LEU A 47 2.71 4.85 25.43
C LEU A 47 2.06 4.04 24.32
N ILE A 48 1.09 3.17 24.64
CA ILE A 48 0.37 2.39 23.64
C ILE A 48 -0.38 3.31 22.67
N ASN A 49 -1.14 4.29 23.18
CA ASN A 49 -1.86 5.24 22.33
C ASN A 49 -0.89 6.07 21.47
N LEU A 50 0.25 6.50 22.02
CA LEU A 50 1.27 7.23 21.28
C LEU A 50 1.83 6.39 20.12
N ILE A 51 2.18 5.13 20.38
CA ILE A 51 2.68 4.21 19.34
C ILE A 51 1.62 4.00 18.25
N VAL A 52 0.38 3.74 18.64
CA VAL A 52 -0.74 3.54 17.70
C VAL A 52 -0.94 4.79 16.84
N LEU A 53 -0.94 5.98 17.44
CA LEU A 53 -1.09 7.25 16.74
C LEU A 53 0.02 7.47 15.72
N ILE A 54 1.27 7.17 16.08
CA ILE A 54 2.43 7.27 15.17
C ILE A 54 2.28 6.30 13.99
N VAL A 55 1.93 5.04 14.27
CA VAL A 55 1.79 4.01 13.23
C VAL A 55 0.67 4.35 12.24
N ILE A 56 -0.49 4.76 12.75
CA ILE A 56 -1.64 5.14 11.93
C ILE A 56 -1.32 6.35 11.06
N ASN A 57 -0.78 7.43 11.65
CA ASN A 57 -0.44 8.63 10.88
C ASN A 57 0.63 8.37 9.83
N ARG A 58 1.63 7.53 10.14
CA ARG A 58 2.63 7.11 9.16
C ARG A 58 2.00 6.37 7.98
N PHE A 59 1.05 5.47 8.24
CA PHE A 59 0.33 4.74 7.19
C PHE A 59 -0.48 5.69 6.28
N PHE A 60 -1.24 6.61 6.87
CA PHE A 60 -2.05 7.56 6.10
C PHE A 60 -1.18 8.56 5.33
N PHE A 61 -0.08 9.03 5.90
CA PHE A 61 0.88 9.89 5.20
C PHE A 61 1.42 9.23 3.93
N MET A 62 1.82 7.96 4.00
CA MET A 62 2.29 7.21 2.83
C MET A 62 1.17 7.05 1.79
N SER A 63 -0.06 6.80 2.23
CA SER A 63 -1.23 6.72 1.35
C SER A 63 -1.44 8.04 0.61
N TYR A 64 -1.42 9.17 1.32
CA TYR A 64 -1.60 10.50 0.73
C TYR A 64 -0.52 10.89 -0.26
N LYS A 65 0.72 10.46 -0.01
CA LYS A 65 1.86 10.79 -0.86
C LYS A 65 1.86 10.03 -2.19
N TYR A 66 1.49 8.75 -2.16
CA TYR A 66 1.73 7.83 -3.28
C TYR A 66 0.45 7.33 -3.98
N PHE A 67 -0.74 7.45 -3.39
CA PHE A 67 -1.95 6.85 -3.93
C PHE A 67 -2.84 7.89 -4.62
N PRO A 68 -2.90 7.91 -5.96
CA PRO A 68 -3.82 8.76 -6.70
C PRO A 68 -5.25 8.20 -6.65
N PHE A 69 -6.26 9.08 -6.66
CA PHE A 69 -7.67 8.65 -6.75
C PHE A 69 -8.15 8.45 -8.19
N ASN A 70 -7.37 8.92 -9.17
CA ASN A 70 -7.64 8.73 -10.59
C ASN A 70 -6.37 8.31 -11.34
N ILE A 71 -6.43 7.18 -12.03
CA ILE A 71 -5.32 6.61 -12.79
C ILE A 71 -5.79 6.44 -14.23
N LYS A 72 -5.07 7.03 -15.18
CA LYS A 72 -5.29 6.81 -16.61
C LYS A 72 -4.08 6.08 -17.17
N ALA A 73 -4.30 5.03 -17.95
CA ALA A 73 -3.24 4.28 -18.58
C ALA A 73 -3.52 4.06 -20.07
N ASP A 74 -2.46 4.10 -20.85
CA ASP A 74 -2.40 3.63 -22.25
C ASP A 74 -1.19 2.70 -22.41
N ASN A 75 -0.80 2.42 -23.66
CA ASN A 75 0.31 1.53 -23.96
C ASN A 75 1.69 2.17 -23.76
N GLU A 76 1.77 3.48 -23.54
CA GLU A 76 3.05 4.21 -23.40
C GLU A 76 3.30 4.66 -21.97
N LYS A 77 2.26 5.10 -21.26
CA LYS A 77 2.36 5.78 -19.98
C LYS A 77 1.14 5.61 -19.08
N ILE A 78 1.38 5.96 -17.83
CA ILE A 78 0.42 6.06 -16.75
C ILE A 78 0.38 7.53 -16.31
N ILE A 79 -0.81 8.10 -16.26
CA ILE A 79 -1.07 9.44 -15.73
C ILE A 79 -1.89 9.29 -14.46
N CYS A 80 -1.30 9.69 -13.35
CA CYS A 80 -1.91 9.67 -12.03
C CYS A 80 -2.30 11.10 -11.63
N SER A 81 -3.53 11.26 -11.19
CA SER A 81 -4.11 12.55 -10.81
C SER A 81 -5.03 12.40 -9.62
N GLU A 82 -5.49 13.52 -9.08
CA GLU A 82 -6.34 13.55 -7.89
C GLU A 82 -5.66 12.81 -6.73
N PHE A 83 -4.43 13.19 -6.37
CA PHE A 83 -3.89 12.77 -5.07
C PHE A 83 -4.67 13.47 -3.95
N LEU A 84 -4.25 13.31 -2.69
CA LEU A 84 -4.81 14.12 -1.61
C LEU A 84 -4.68 15.61 -1.93
N ASP A 85 -3.49 16.00 -2.42
CA ASP A 85 -3.25 17.25 -3.12
C ASP A 85 -3.80 17.17 -4.55
N LYS A 86 -4.80 18.01 -4.84
CA LYS A 86 -5.49 18.02 -6.14
C LYS A 86 -4.63 18.57 -7.27
N SER A 87 -3.63 19.40 -6.96
CA SER A 87 -2.75 20.03 -7.95
C SER A 87 -1.71 19.07 -8.52
N LYS A 88 -1.41 18.01 -7.76
CA LYS A 88 -0.39 17.04 -8.12
C LYS A 88 -0.86 16.13 -9.25
N THR A 89 -0.07 16.09 -10.32
CA THR A 89 -0.19 15.11 -11.42
C THR A 89 1.15 14.44 -11.65
N VAL A 90 1.16 13.11 -11.74
CA VAL A 90 2.38 12.32 -11.94
C VAL A 90 2.23 11.48 -13.19
N THR A 91 3.14 11.65 -14.13
CA THR A 91 3.20 10.83 -15.36
C THR A 91 4.43 9.94 -15.31
N ILE A 92 4.22 8.64 -15.51
CA ILE A 92 5.27 7.60 -15.57
C ILE A 92 5.15 6.88 -16.91
N TYR A 93 6.23 6.79 -17.68
CA TYR A 93 6.26 5.99 -18.91
C TYR A 93 6.59 4.55 -18.56
N HIS A 94 5.96 3.58 -19.24
CA HIS A 94 6.17 2.16 -18.92
C HIS A 94 7.63 1.72 -19.09
N LYS A 95 8.32 2.28 -20.09
CA LYS A 95 9.76 2.07 -20.33
C LYS A 95 10.67 2.55 -19.21
N ASP A 96 10.22 3.51 -18.40
CA ASP A 96 11.00 4.10 -17.32
C ASP A 96 10.70 3.43 -15.97
N ILE A 97 9.79 2.45 -15.93
CA ILE A 97 9.50 1.68 -14.72
C ILE A 97 10.69 0.79 -14.42
N SER A 98 11.38 1.08 -13.31
CA SER A 98 12.52 0.28 -12.84
C SER A 98 12.07 -0.86 -11.94
N GLU A 99 10.98 -0.68 -11.19
CA GLU A 99 10.53 -1.70 -10.24
C GLU A 99 9.02 -1.69 -10.00
N ILE A 100 8.46 -2.90 -9.82
CA ILE A 100 7.10 -3.12 -9.32
C ILE A 100 7.17 -3.93 -8.02
N LYS A 101 6.56 -3.42 -6.95
CA LYS A 101 6.56 -4.03 -5.60
C LYS A 101 5.15 -4.23 -5.07
N GLY A 102 4.97 -5.19 -4.16
CA GLY A 102 3.71 -5.38 -3.43
C GLY A 102 2.69 -6.25 -4.17
N GLY A 103 1.47 -6.32 -3.63
CA GLY A 103 0.40 -7.20 -4.13
C GLY A 103 0.86 -8.64 -4.36
N ILE A 104 0.44 -9.21 -5.49
CA ILE A 104 0.78 -10.57 -5.95
C ILE A 104 2.29 -10.85 -5.95
N PHE A 105 3.12 -9.84 -6.23
CA PHE A 105 4.58 -9.97 -6.32
C PHE A 105 5.27 -10.08 -4.95
N SER A 106 4.53 -9.89 -3.86
CA SER A 106 5.02 -9.97 -2.49
C SER A 106 4.41 -11.12 -1.68
N GLY A 107 3.65 -12.00 -2.35
CA GLY A 107 2.95 -13.12 -1.71
C GLY A 107 1.75 -12.71 -0.87
N ASN A 108 1.37 -11.42 -0.88
CA ASN A 108 0.25 -10.89 -0.14
C ASN A 108 -0.64 -10.03 -1.05
N LEU A 109 -1.77 -10.61 -1.47
CA LEU A 109 -2.75 -9.99 -2.36
C LEU A 109 -3.33 -8.69 -1.83
N SER A 110 -3.41 -8.54 -0.50
CA SER A 110 -3.98 -7.36 0.15
C SER A 110 -3.00 -6.19 0.21
N ARG A 111 -1.70 -6.41 -0.02
CA ARG A 111 -0.73 -5.32 -0.07
C ARG A 111 -0.95 -4.49 -1.33
N PRO A 112 -0.83 -3.16 -1.23
CA PRO A 112 -0.89 -2.31 -2.41
C PRO A 112 0.28 -2.61 -3.35
N ILE A 113 0.06 -2.37 -4.64
CA ILE A 113 1.07 -2.46 -5.69
C ILE A 113 1.69 -1.09 -5.85
N TYR A 114 3.02 -1.03 -5.83
CA TYR A 114 3.81 0.17 -6.07
C TYR A 114 4.53 0.06 -7.40
N ILE A 115 4.48 1.12 -8.18
CA ILE A 115 5.26 1.32 -9.41
C ILE A 115 6.30 2.39 -9.10
N ILE A 116 7.56 2.07 -9.40
CA ILE A 116 8.70 2.90 -9.10
C ILE A 116 9.44 3.17 -10.41
N ASP A 117 9.68 4.45 -10.66
CA ASP A 117 10.55 4.98 -11.70
C ASP A 117 11.68 5.70 -10.97
N GLU A 118 12.80 4.99 -10.80
CA GLU A 118 13.98 5.50 -10.10
C GLU A 118 14.63 6.66 -10.85
N LYS A 119 14.64 6.61 -12.19
CA LYS A 119 15.28 7.61 -13.05
C LYS A 119 14.68 9.00 -12.85
N ASN A 120 13.36 9.08 -12.72
CA ASN A 120 12.66 10.35 -12.50
C ASN A 120 12.23 10.55 -11.03
N ASN A 121 12.66 9.67 -10.10
CA ASN A 121 12.29 9.67 -8.69
C ASN A 121 10.76 9.73 -8.47
N LYS A 122 10.01 8.97 -9.27
CA LYS A 122 8.55 8.90 -9.20
C LYS A 122 8.13 7.58 -8.59
N LYS A 123 7.16 7.66 -7.69
CA LYS A 123 6.55 6.50 -7.06
C LYS A 123 5.06 6.69 -6.96
N ILE A 124 4.33 5.69 -7.42
CA ILE A 124 2.87 5.63 -7.30
C ILE A 124 2.46 4.28 -6.74
N GLY A 125 1.36 4.27 -5.99
CA GLY A 125 0.77 3.06 -5.42
C GLY A 125 -0.70 2.96 -5.79
N PHE A 126 -1.19 1.74 -5.98
CA PHE A 126 -2.63 1.49 -6.08
C PHE A 126 -3.01 0.22 -5.30
N HIS A 127 -4.20 0.24 -4.71
CA HIS A 127 -4.73 -0.90 -3.98
C HIS A 127 -5.34 -1.91 -4.96
N ALA A 128 -5.26 -3.20 -4.61
CA ALA A 128 -5.93 -4.26 -5.37
C ALA A 128 -7.47 -4.06 -5.45
N HIS A 129 -8.06 -3.37 -4.46
CA HIS A 129 -9.49 -3.02 -4.44
C HIS A 129 -9.89 -1.87 -5.39
N LEU A 130 -8.95 -1.28 -6.12
CA LEU A 130 -9.27 -0.37 -7.21
C LEU A 130 -10.15 -1.10 -8.24
N LYS A 131 -11.21 -0.45 -8.72
CA LYS A 131 -12.06 -1.04 -9.75
C LYS A 131 -11.21 -1.29 -11.00
N ASP A 132 -11.30 -2.50 -11.55
CA ASP A 132 -10.52 -2.96 -12.71
C ASP A 132 -8.99 -2.90 -12.50
N SER A 133 -8.52 -3.06 -11.26
CA SER A 133 -7.09 -3.10 -10.90
C SER A 133 -6.30 -4.13 -11.70
N ASN A 134 -6.87 -5.31 -11.96
CA ASN A 134 -6.25 -6.35 -12.78
C ASN A 134 -6.00 -5.87 -14.22
N LYS A 135 -6.95 -5.13 -14.80
CA LYS A 135 -6.81 -4.60 -16.17
C LYS A 135 -5.72 -3.52 -16.22
N LEU A 136 -5.65 -2.65 -15.20
CA LEU A 136 -4.55 -1.70 -15.06
C LEU A 136 -3.20 -2.44 -14.99
N LEU A 137 -3.12 -3.46 -14.13
CA LEU A 137 -1.89 -4.25 -13.98
C LEU A 137 -1.49 -4.94 -15.28
N THR A 138 -2.45 -5.51 -16.03
CA THR A 138 -2.18 -6.11 -17.34
C THR A 138 -1.59 -5.09 -18.32
N ILE A 139 -2.17 -3.89 -18.42
CA ILE A 139 -1.65 -2.83 -19.30
C ILE A 139 -0.20 -2.48 -18.93
N ILE A 140 0.10 -2.37 -17.64
CA ILE A 140 1.46 -2.07 -17.18
C ILE A 140 2.39 -3.21 -17.56
N LEU A 141 2.06 -4.44 -17.18
CA LEU A 141 2.91 -5.61 -17.41
C LEU A 141 3.13 -5.92 -18.89
N SER A 142 2.18 -5.60 -19.77
CA SER A 142 2.35 -5.80 -21.21
C SER A 142 3.30 -4.78 -21.87
N ASN A 143 3.62 -3.68 -21.20
CA ASN A 143 4.38 -2.56 -21.78
C ASN A 143 5.67 -2.22 -21.00
N VAL A 144 5.97 -2.94 -19.90
CA VAL A 144 7.24 -2.80 -19.17
C VAL A 144 8.37 -3.54 -19.88
N ASP A 145 9.61 -3.23 -19.49
CA ASP A 145 10.77 -3.96 -19.97
C ASP A 145 10.67 -5.47 -19.68
N LYS A 146 11.10 -6.29 -20.64
CA LYS A 146 11.04 -7.74 -20.55
C LYS A 146 11.84 -8.29 -19.36
N SER A 147 13.00 -7.71 -19.06
CA SER A 147 13.82 -8.14 -17.93
C SER A 147 13.09 -7.91 -16.60
N LEU A 148 12.38 -6.79 -16.47
CA LEU A 148 11.55 -6.51 -15.30
C LEU A 148 10.41 -7.53 -15.19
N TYR A 149 9.70 -7.79 -16.29
CA TYR A 149 8.62 -8.77 -16.31
C TYR A 149 9.10 -10.18 -15.89
N ASP A 150 10.20 -10.66 -16.49
CA ASP A 150 10.76 -11.98 -16.19
C ASP A 150 11.21 -12.07 -14.72
N SER A 151 11.79 -10.99 -14.17
CA SER A 151 12.16 -10.93 -12.75
C SER A 151 10.95 -11.03 -11.81
N LEU A 152 9.82 -10.44 -12.19
CA LEU A 152 8.58 -10.51 -11.41
C LEU A 152 7.99 -11.92 -11.44
N LEU A 153 8.01 -12.58 -12.60
CA LEU A 153 7.60 -13.99 -12.73
C LEU A 153 8.45 -14.89 -11.85
N GLN A 154 9.77 -14.72 -11.89
CA GLN A 154 10.70 -15.52 -11.07
C GLN A 154 10.42 -15.33 -9.57
N LYS A 155 10.20 -14.08 -9.12
CA LYS A 155 9.82 -13.78 -7.73
C LYS A 155 8.53 -14.51 -7.32
N MET A 156 7.52 -14.54 -8.18
CA MET A 156 6.27 -15.25 -7.90
C MET A 156 6.45 -16.77 -7.83
N GLN A 157 7.29 -17.35 -8.69
CA GLN A 157 7.59 -18.79 -8.66
C GLN A 157 8.30 -19.19 -7.36
N ILE A 158 9.35 -18.46 -6.98
CA ILE A 158 10.09 -18.69 -5.74
C ILE A 158 9.15 -18.64 -4.53
N GLN A 159 8.27 -17.63 -4.47
CA GLN A 159 7.30 -17.50 -3.38
C GLN A 159 6.30 -18.67 -3.32
N LYS A 160 5.87 -19.18 -4.48
CA LYS A 160 4.99 -20.34 -4.56
C LYS A 160 5.69 -21.60 -4.04
N ASP A 161 6.94 -21.82 -4.41
CA ASP A 161 7.72 -22.99 -3.99
C ASP A 161 8.03 -22.95 -2.47
N GLU A 162 8.37 -21.77 -1.95
CA GLU A 162 8.50 -21.54 -0.51
C GLU A 162 7.20 -21.82 0.25
N PHE A 163 6.05 -21.43 -0.30
CA PHE A 163 4.76 -21.69 0.31
C PHE A 163 4.44 -23.19 0.38
N HIS A 164 4.67 -23.92 -0.73
CA HIS A 164 4.45 -25.37 -0.77
C HIS A 164 5.40 -26.12 0.18
N SER A 165 6.67 -25.74 0.26
CA SER A 165 7.63 -26.37 1.17
C SER A 165 7.26 -26.16 2.65
N LYS A 166 6.81 -24.95 3.03
CA LYS A 166 6.31 -24.65 4.38
C LYS A 166 5.08 -25.51 4.74
N LEU A 167 4.14 -25.68 3.80
CA LEU A 167 2.98 -26.55 4.00
C LEU A 167 3.37 -28.02 4.21
N LYS A 168 4.32 -28.53 3.41
CA LYS A 168 4.83 -29.90 3.54
C LYS A 168 5.51 -30.14 4.90
N ASN A 169 6.31 -29.17 5.35
CA ASN A 169 6.99 -29.23 6.66
C ASN A 169 5.99 -29.17 7.84
N LYS A 170 4.95 -28.35 7.76
CA LYS A 170 3.89 -28.27 8.78
C LYS A 170 3.12 -29.59 8.91
N LYS A 171 2.82 -30.26 7.78
CA LYS A 171 2.18 -31.58 7.77
C LYS A 171 3.06 -32.67 8.38
N ARG A 172 4.37 -32.65 8.13
CA ARG A 172 5.32 -33.61 8.74
C ARG A 172 5.41 -33.46 10.26
N ARG A 173 5.51 -32.22 10.78
CA ARG A 173 5.55 -31.97 12.23
C ARG A 173 4.28 -32.41 12.97
N LYS A 174 3.11 -32.27 12.35
CA LYS A 174 1.82 -32.76 12.89
C LYS A 174 1.66 -34.28 12.91
N LYS A 175 2.52 -35.04 12.21
CA LYS A 175 2.50 -36.52 12.23
C LYS A 175 3.44 -37.13 13.27
N ILE A 176 4.29 -36.31 13.89
CA ILE A 176 5.32 -36.74 14.85
C ILE A 176 4.89 -36.44 16.29
N ASN A 177 3.89 -35.56 16.47
CA ASN A 177 3.16 -35.33 17.72
C ASN A 177 1.80 -36.03 17.65
#